data_AF-A0A350SRX3-F1
#
_entry.id   AF-A0A350SRX3-F1
#
_cell.length_a   1.000
_cell.length_b   1.000
_cell.length_c   1.000
_cell.angle_alpha   90.00
_cell.angle_beta   90.00
_cell.angle_gamma   90.00
#
_symmetry.space_group_name_H-M   'P 1'
#
loop_
_entity.id
_entity.type
_entity.pdbx_description
1 polymer ?
#
loop_
_entity_poly.entity_id
_entity_poly.type
_entity_poly.pdbx_seq_one_letter_code
_entity_poly.pdbx_strand_id
1 'polypeptide(L)'
;MVVVCQACGAENRDRAKFCRGCTAPLEPVAVPQAARRRARSSKPVCPACQTNNPAGARFCQACGVPLLPASASHRSMPALPAAGAAKRKVVLWGLVLVLAGVGTWWKLSHTSGPASRAATPEATAPASANGPAALAPAQSQAAPGGFVTVDLAGTSPAPGDAAHLSEAERLRLSLERLEREDRAHTAALEQQRAAAAAEQHRRAELARRRAEATAAAAAAAAPAAPSLAPSPQPSAATPAVATTGAAAPPAAPAATVELACAGSSNFFTRDLCRLRECGKASFARDPTCVRFREMEEARRSASAQ
;
A
#
# COMPACT_ATOMS: atom_id res chain seq x y z
N MET A 1 9.33 -21.51 23.35
CA MET A 1 10.04 -21.66 24.63
C MET A 1 9.59 -20.48 25.51
N VAL A 2 9.86 -20.49 26.80
CA VAL A 2 9.50 -19.38 27.70
C VAL A 2 10.72 -19.03 28.53
N VAL A 3 10.93 -17.74 28.78
CA VAL A 3 11.98 -17.24 29.67
C VAL A 3 11.35 -16.69 30.94
N VAL A 4 11.78 -17.16 32.09
CA VAL A 4 11.27 -16.70 33.39
C VAL A 4 12.11 -15.51 33.84
N CYS A 5 11.45 -14.40 34.20
CA CYS A 5 12.14 -13.21 34.69
C CYS A 5 12.73 -13.48 36.07
N GLN A 6 14.05 -13.28 36.24
CA GLN A 6 14.71 -13.47 37.53
C GLN A 6 14.34 -12.41 38.58
N ALA A 7 13.83 -11.26 38.15
CA ALA A 7 13.46 -10.18 39.05
C ALA A 7 12.06 -10.37 39.68
N CYS A 8 11.12 -11.01 38.97
CA CYS A 8 9.73 -11.12 39.44
C CYS A 8 9.05 -12.46 39.17
N GLY A 9 9.74 -13.44 38.58
CA GLY A 9 9.19 -14.77 38.29
C GLY A 9 8.19 -14.82 37.13
N ALA A 10 7.88 -13.71 36.47
CA ALA A 10 6.94 -13.73 35.34
C ALA A 10 7.52 -14.48 34.14
N GLU A 11 6.73 -15.38 33.56
CA GLU A 11 7.06 -16.04 32.29
C GLU A 11 6.97 -15.04 31.14
N ASN A 12 7.90 -15.10 30.19
CA ASN A 12 7.97 -14.21 29.04
C ASN A 12 8.23 -15.00 27.76
N ARG A 13 7.93 -14.37 26.61
CA ARG A 13 8.28 -14.94 25.29
C ARG A 13 9.80 -14.93 25.12
N ASP A 14 10.34 -15.93 24.41
CA ASP A 14 11.79 -16.09 24.19
C ASP A 14 12.52 -14.90 23.56
N ARG A 15 11.77 -14.03 22.86
CA ARG A 15 12.31 -12.83 22.20
C ARG A 15 11.90 -11.54 22.91
N ALA A 16 11.33 -11.63 24.11
CA ALA A 16 10.97 -10.46 24.89
C ALA A 16 12.25 -9.77 25.38
N LYS A 17 12.42 -8.49 25.04
CA LYS A 17 13.54 -7.67 25.50
C LYS A 17 13.38 -7.23 26.96
N PHE A 18 12.13 -7.11 27.41
CA PHE A 18 11.74 -6.68 28.76
C PHE A 18 10.69 -7.61 29.33
N CYS A 19 10.69 -7.74 30.66
CA CYS A 19 9.73 -8.53 31.40
C CYS A 19 8.34 -7.89 31.35
N ARG A 20 7.31 -8.65 30.99
CA ARG A 20 5.91 -8.17 30.99
C ARG A 20 5.34 -7.88 32.37
N GLY A 21 5.96 -8.41 33.43
CA GLY A 21 5.48 -8.26 34.82
C GLY A 21 6.12 -7.07 35.55
N CYS A 22 7.41 -6.84 35.36
CA CYS A 22 8.16 -5.79 36.09
C CYS A 22 9.02 -4.89 35.20
N THR A 23 8.94 -5.06 33.88
CA THR A 23 9.69 -4.25 32.90
C THR A 23 11.21 -4.39 32.97
N ALA A 24 11.75 -5.25 33.84
CA ALA A 24 13.18 -5.53 33.92
C ALA A 24 13.71 -6.08 32.57
N PRO A 25 14.91 -5.67 32.14
CA PRO A 25 15.52 -6.19 30.91
C PRO A 25 15.78 -7.69 31.04
N LEU A 26 15.49 -8.44 29.97
CA LEU A 26 15.65 -9.90 29.90
C LEU A 26 16.87 -10.33 29.09
N GLU A 27 17.75 -9.39 28.70
CA GLU A 27 18.96 -9.71 27.96
C GLU A 27 20.00 -10.46 28.80
N PRO A 28 20.72 -11.43 28.21
CA PRO A 28 21.90 -12.00 28.82
C PRO A 28 23.04 -10.96 28.77
N VAL A 29 23.68 -10.74 29.91
CA VAL A 29 24.87 -9.91 30.11
C VAL A 29 25.75 -9.92 28.85
N ALA A 30 25.89 -8.75 28.22
CA ALA A 30 26.74 -8.57 27.05
C ALA A 30 28.19 -8.87 27.44
N VAL A 31 28.66 -10.08 27.10
CA VAL A 31 30.08 -10.40 27.20
C VAL A 31 30.84 -9.42 26.28
N PRO A 32 31.83 -8.66 26.78
CA PRO A 32 32.55 -7.66 26.01
C PRO A 32 33.06 -8.22 24.68
N GLN A 33 32.91 -7.47 23.59
CA GLN A 33 33.30 -7.90 22.24
C GLN A 33 34.77 -8.36 22.15
N ALA A 34 35.63 -7.87 23.05
CA ALA A 34 37.02 -8.31 23.20
C ALA A 34 37.16 -9.79 23.57
N ALA A 35 36.30 -10.34 24.44
CA ALA A 35 36.32 -11.76 24.80
C ALA A 35 35.81 -12.65 23.65
N ARG A 36 34.84 -12.16 22.86
CA ARG A 36 34.35 -12.84 21.64
C ARG A 36 35.36 -12.83 20.49
N ARG A 37 36.30 -11.88 20.45
CA ARG A 37 37.43 -11.89 19.49
C ARG A 37 38.51 -12.88 19.92
N ARG A 38 38.85 -12.95 21.21
CA ARG A 38 39.81 -13.94 21.75
C ARG A 38 39.33 -15.39 21.59
N ALA A 39 38.02 -15.64 21.76
CA ALA A 39 37.44 -16.97 21.52
C ALA A 39 37.40 -17.37 20.04
N ARG A 40 37.53 -16.41 19.11
CA ARG A 40 37.59 -16.66 17.65
C ARG A 40 39.01 -16.80 17.11
N SER A 41 40.04 -16.56 17.92
CA SER A 41 41.45 -16.67 17.50
C SER A 41 42.12 -17.98 17.92
N SER A 42 41.51 -18.81 18.77
CA SER A 42 42.03 -20.14 19.10
C SER A 42 41.58 -21.18 18.07
N LYS A 43 42.52 -22.01 17.60
CA LYS A 43 42.24 -23.17 16.75
C LYS A 43 41.67 -24.28 17.64
N PRO A 44 40.39 -24.68 17.51
CA PRO A 44 39.82 -25.70 18.38
C PRO A 44 40.38 -27.09 18.06
N VAL A 45 40.80 -27.81 19.10
CA VAL A 45 41.22 -29.22 19.00
C VAL A 45 40.00 -30.10 19.20
N CYS A 46 39.80 -31.08 18.31
CA CYS A 46 38.68 -32.00 18.44
C CYS A 46 38.83 -32.90 19.67
N PRO A 47 37.84 -32.99 20.57
CA PRO A 47 37.93 -33.87 21.74
C PRO A 47 37.86 -35.36 21.37
N ALA A 48 37.26 -35.71 20.22
CA ALA A 48 37.09 -37.10 19.80
C ALA A 48 38.31 -37.68 19.08
N CYS A 49 38.93 -36.91 18.18
CA CYS A 49 40.04 -37.39 17.34
C CYS A 49 41.31 -36.52 17.41
N GLN A 50 41.35 -35.52 18.30
CA GLN A 50 42.49 -34.64 18.55
C GLN A 50 42.99 -33.83 17.33
N THR A 51 42.23 -33.80 16.22
CA THR A 51 42.58 -32.99 15.05
C THR A 51 42.46 -31.50 15.36
N ASN A 52 43.47 -30.72 14.92
CA ASN A 52 43.44 -29.26 14.92
C ASN A 52 42.49 -28.75 13.82
N ASN A 53 41.53 -27.91 14.18
CA ASN A 53 40.57 -27.36 13.23
C ASN A 53 40.80 -25.85 13.03
N PRO A 54 40.39 -25.28 11.89
CA PRO A 54 40.49 -23.84 11.66
C PRO A 54 39.61 -23.08 12.66
N ALA A 55 40.01 -21.82 12.92
CA ALA A 55 39.28 -20.95 13.81
C ALA A 55 37.83 -20.77 13.33
N GLY A 56 36.86 -20.97 14.23
CA GLY A 56 35.43 -20.89 13.90
C GLY A 56 34.81 -22.16 13.30
N ALA A 57 35.56 -23.26 13.15
CA ALA A 57 34.99 -24.54 12.75
C ALA A 57 33.91 -25.02 13.75
N ARG A 58 32.73 -25.37 13.24
CA ARG A 58 31.61 -25.90 14.06
C ARG A 58 31.68 -27.42 14.24
N PHE A 59 32.29 -28.10 13.28
CA PHE A 59 32.48 -29.54 13.22
C PHE A 59 33.94 -29.86 12.94
N CYS A 60 34.40 -31.03 13.39
CA CYS A 60 35.75 -31.48 13.09
C CYS A 60 35.89 -31.84 11.61
N GLN A 61 36.93 -31.33 10.95
CA GLN A 61 37.19 -31.61 9.53
C GLN A 61 37.66 -33.05 9.25
N ALA A 62 38.10 -33.79 10.28
CA ALA A 62 38.55 -35.18 10.14
C ALA A 62 37.44 -36.19 10.49
N CYS A 63 36.71 -35.98 11.59
CA CYS A 63 35.73 -36.96 12.09
C CYS A 63 34.27 -36.46 12.11
N GLY A 64 34.00 -35.19 11.78
CA GLY A 64 32.64 -34.63 11.74
C GLY A 64 32.01 -34.31 13.11
N VAL A 65 32.65 -34.67 14.22
CA VAL A 65 32.11 -34.42 15.58
C VAL A 65 32.01 -32.91 15.86
N PRO A 66 30.90 -32.41 16.46
CA PRO A 66 30.74 -31.00 16.79
C PRO A 66 31.79 -30.54 17.81
N LEU A 67 32.39 -29.37 17.57
CA LEU A 67 33.46 -28.81 18.41
C LEU A 67 32.93 -27.89 19.52
N LEU A 68 31.63 -27.60 19.55
CA LEU A 68 30.97 -26.86 20.62
C LEU A 68 30.13 -27.81 21.48
N PRO A 69 30.14 -27.67 22.82
CA PRO A 69 29.31 -28.49 23.70
C PRO A 69 27.82 -28.31 23.34
N ALA A 70 27.09 -29.42 23.36
CA ALA A 70 25.73 -29.60 22.83
C ALA A 70 24.64 -28.69 23.44
N SER A 71 24.97 -27.81 24.38
CA SER A 71 24.04 -26.85 24.99
C SER A 71 23.51 -25.78 24.01
N ALA A 72 24.09 -25.68 22.80
CA ALA A 72 23.61 -24.76 21.76
C ALA A 72 22.97 -25.45 20.54
N SER A 73 22.84 -26.80 20.51
CA SER A 73 22.40 -27.48 19.28
C SER A 73 21.48 -28.69 19.44
N HIS A 74 20.87 -28.89 20.61
CA HIS A 74 19.71 -29.76 20.75
C HIS A 74 18.56 -29.04 21.45
N ARG A 75 17.58 -28.59 20.67
CA ARG A 75 16.20 -28.56 21.14
C ARG A 75 15.40 -29.44 20.20
N SER A 76 15.39 -30.72 20.54
CA SER A 76 14.43 -31.72 20.08
C SER A 76 13.03 -31.12 20.12
N MET A 77 12.23 -31.32 19.07
CA MET A 77 10.83 -30.90 19.04
C MET A 77 10.09 -31.51 20.25
N PRO A 78 9.47 -30.70 21.12
CA PRO A 78 8.45 -31.23 22.01
C PRO A 78 7.20 -31.52 21.19
N ALA A 79 6.66 -32.73 21.34
CA ALA A 79 5.37 -33.12 20.79
C ALA A 79 4.27 -32.12 21.21
N LEU A 80 3.43 -31.73 20.26
CA LEU A 80 2.30 -30.82 20.44
C LEU A 80 1.27 -31.42 21.43
N PRO A 81 0.91 -30.73 22.53
CA PRO A 81 -0.31 -31.07 23.24
C PRO A 81 -1.53 -30.54 22.48
N ALA A 82 -2.50 -31.43 22.22
CA ALA A 82 -3.81 -31.08 21.70
C ALA A 82 -4.57 -30.23 22.74
N ALA A 83 -4.70 -28.93 22.49
CA ALA A 83 -5.48 -28.01 23.32
C ALA A 83 -6.41 -27.14 22.46
N GLY A 84 -7.39 -27.80 21.82
CA GLY A 84 -8.48 -27.15 21.11
C GLY A 84 -9.78 -27.25 21.91
N ALA A 85 -10.07 -26.29 22.80
CA ALA A 85 -11.44 -26.12 23.32
C ALA A 85 -11.69 -24.73 23.95
N ALA A 86 -10.73 -24.16 24.67
CA ALA A 86 -11.00 -22.96 25.49
C ALA A 86 -10.93 -21.63 24.71
N LYS A 87 -10.13 -21.52 23.64
CA LYS A 87 -9.90 -20.25 22.94
C LYS A 87 -11.01 -19.82 21.98
N ARG A 88 -11.91 -20.72 21.56
CA ARG A 88 -13.02 -20.38 20.65
C ARG A 88 -14.06 -19.47 21.30
N LYS A 89 -14.30 -19.59 22.61
CA LYS A 89 -15.33 -18.79 23.30
C LYS A 89 -14.93 -17.31 23.42
N VAL A 90 -13.66 -17.01 23.66
CA VAL A 90 -13.19 -15.61 23.81
C VAL A 90 -13.22 -14.85 22.48
N VAL A 91 -12.88 -15.51 21.37
CA VAL A 91 -12.94 -14.90 20.03
C VAL A 91 -14.39 -14.62 19.61
N LEU A 92 -15.32 -15.53 19.95
CA LEU A 92 -16.74 -15.37 19.62
C LEU A 92 -17.38 -14.22 20.40
N TRP A 93 -17.09 -14.11 21.71
CA TRP A 93 -17.55 -12.98 22.52
C TRP A 93 -16.92 -11.65 22.06
N GLY A 94 -15.64 -11.64 21.68
CA GLY A 94 -14.98 -10.47 21.12
C GLY A 94 -15.63 -9.99 19.81
N LEU A 95 -15.96 -10.91 18.90
CA LEU A 95 -16.63 -10.58 17.64
C LEU A 95 -18.04 -10.02 17.88
N VAL A 96 -18.80 -10.61 18.81
CA VAL A 96 -20.16 -10.14 19.15
C VAL A 96 -20.13 -8.72 19.72
N LEU A 97 -19.17 -8.41 20.60
CA LEU A 97 -19.04 -7.06 21.17
C LEU A 97 -18.64 -6.02 20.11
N VAL A 98 -17.75 -6.37 19.18
CA VAL A 98 -17.38 -5.48 18.07
C VAL A 98 -18.57 -5.22 17.14
N LEU A 99 -19.33 -6.26 16.77
CA LEU A 99 -20.52 -6.11 15.93
C LEU A 99 -21.62 -5.29 16.63
N ALA A 100 -21.80 -5.47 17.94
CA ALA A 100 -22.73 -4.67 18.72
C ALA A 100 -22.31 -3.19 18.78
N GLY A 101 -21.02 -2.90 18.95
CA GLY A 101 -20.49 -1.52 18.97
C GLY A 101 -20.58 -0.81 17.61
N VAL A 102 -20.34 -1.52 16.51
CA VAL A 102 -20.48 -0.95 15.16
C VAL A 102 -21.95 -0.69 14.82
N GLY A 103 -22.86 -1.59 15.23
CA GLY A 103 -24.30 -1.43 15.00
C GLY A 103 -24.90 -0.22 15.74
N THR A 104 -24.49 0.02 16.98
CA THR A 104 -24.95 1.20 17.75
C THR A 104 -24.41 2.51 17.20
N TRP A 105 -23.15 2.55 16.75
CA TRP A 105 -22.59 3.75 16.09
C TRP A 105 -23.35 4.08 14.79
N TRP A 106 -23.60 3.07 13.96
CA TRP A 106 -24.27 3.27 12.67
C TRP A 106 -25.70 3.81 12.85
N LYS A 107 -26.47 3.29 13.82
CA LYS A 107 -27.83 3.79 14.10
C LYS A 107 -27.84 5.25 14.56
N LEU A 108 -26.87 5.67 15.36
CA LEU A 108 -26.78 7.05 15.86
C LEU A 108 -26.36 8.05 14.76
N SER A 109 -25.66 7.58 13.73
CA SER A 109 -25.17 8.42 12.64
C SER A 109 -26.24 8.70 11.59
N HIS A 110 -27.27 7.84 11.48
CA HIS A 110 -28.36 7.99 10.52
C HIS A 110 -29.57 8.77 11.04
N THR A 111 -29.63 9.09 12.33
CA THR A 111 -30.70 9.92 12.91
C THR A 111 -30.43 11.43 12.82
N SER A 112 -29.26 11.84 12.34
CA SER A 112 -28.93 13.24 12.11
C SER A 112 -29.44 13.68 10.74
N GLY A 113 -30.76 13.88 10.62
CA GLY A 113 -31.35 14.50 9.44
C GLY A 113 -30.87 15.95 9.24
N PRO A 114 -30.77 16.44 7.99
CA PRO A 114 -30.33 17.79 7.72
C PRO A 114 -31.38 18.79 8.21
N ALA A 115 -31.03 19.60 9.19
CA ALA A 115 -31.80 20.79 9.56
C ALA A 115 -31.91 21.68 8.32
N SER A 116 -33.12 21.77 7.76
CA SER A 116 -33.48 22.66 6.68
C SER A 116 -33.14 24.11 7.07
N ARG A 117 -32.08 24.67 6.49
CA ARG A 117 -31.88 26.12 6.49
C ARG A 117 -32.90 26.72 5.51
N ALA A 118 -33.96 27.27 6.09
CA ALA A 118 -34.88 28.15 5.41
C ALA A 118 -34.12 29.36 4.87
N ALA A 119 -34.48 29.73 3.65
CA ALA A 119 -34.02 30.92 2.95
C ALA A 119 -34.45 32.19 3.68
N THR A 120 -33.54 33.17 3.74
CA THR A 120 -33.87 34.59 3.95
C THR A 120 -33.52 35.36 2.68
N PRO A 121 -34.43 36.23 2.19
CA PRO A 121 -34.16 37.06 1.03
C PRO A 121 -33.38 38.34 1.40
N GLU A 122 -32.58 38.78 0.44
CA GLU A 122 -32.42 40.17 0.00
C GLU A 122 -32.16 41.28 1.04
N ALA A 123 -30.94 41.83 1.02
CA ALA A 123 -30.69 43.23 1.37
C ALA A 123 -29.51 43.79 0.57
N THR A 124 -29.87 44.76 -0.25
CA THR A 124 -29.12 45.72 -1.06
C THR A 124 -27.90 46.36 -0.38
N ALA A 125 -26.80 46.45 -1.17
CA ALA A 125 -25.65 47.38 -1.26
C ALA A 125 -25.49 48.57 -0.24
N PRO A 126 -24.28 49.13 -0.01
CA PRO A 126 -23.48 49.76 -1.08
C PRO A 126 -21.95 49.60 -1.01
N ALA A 127 -21.34 49.99 -2.13
CA ALA A 127 -19.91 50.19 -2.33
C ALA A 127 -19.28 51.11 -1.27
N SER A 128 -18.06 50.77 -0.84
CA SER A 128 -17.18 51.70 -0.16
C SER A 128 -15.75 51.50 -0.67
N ALA A 129 -15.28 52.51 -1.39
CA ALA A 129 -13.89 52.68 -1.76
C ALA A 129 -13.09 53.03 -0.51
N ASN A 130 -12.02 52.28 -0.24
CA ASN A 130 -10.86 52.77 0.52
C ASN A 130 -9.67 51.85 0.24
N GLY A 131 -8.62 52.41 -0.35
CA GLY A 131 -7.29 51.81 -0.32
C GLY A 131 -6.75 51.76 1.12
N PRO A 132 -5.61 51.10 1.34
CA PRO A 132 -4.39 51.90 1.29
C PRO A 132 -3.12 51.18 0.77
N ALA A 133 -2.25 52.02 0.22
CA ALA A 133 -0.81 52.09 0.46
C ALA A 133 -0.01 50.79 0.56
N ALA A 134 0.73 50.52 -0.51
CA ALA A 134 1.99 49.80 -0.47
C ALA A 134 3.00 50.54 0.42
N LEU A 135 3.45 49.90 1.49
CA LEU A 135 4.64 50.29 2.25
C LEU A 135 5.79 49.34 1.88
N ALA A 136 6.87 49.98 1.43
CA ALA A 136 8.14 49.43 1.02
C ALA A 136 8.90 48.74 2.18
N PRO A 137 9.97 47.96 1.89
CA PRO A 137 10.66 47.15 2.88
C PRO A 137 11.57 47.99 3.80
N ALA A 138 11.52 47.67 5.09
CA ALA A 138 12.43 48.22 6.09
C ALA A 138 13.86 47.71 5.86
N GLN A 139 14.77 48.65 5.63
CA GLN A 139 16.21 48.46 5.72
C GLN A 139 16.61 48.45 7.20
N SER A 140 17.14 47.33 7.70
CA SER A 140 17.83 47.31 9.01
C SER A 140 19.27 47.77 8.81
N GLN A 141 19.51 49.01 9.24
CA GLN A 141 20.84 49.59 9.37
C GLN A 141 21.57 49.01 10.58
N ALA A 142 22.87 48.80 10.39
CA ALA A 142 23.84 48.49 11.41
C ALA A 142 24.06 49.67 12.38
N ALA A 143 24.34 49.34 13.64
CA ALA A 143 25.12 50.19 14.53
C ALA A 143 26.01 49.31 15.44
N PRO A 144 27.21 49.80 15.81
CA PRO A 144 28.26 49.01 16.44
C PRO A 144 28.14 49.02 17.96
N GLY A 145 28.15 47.83 18.57
CA GLY A 145 28.28 47.66 20.02
C GLY A 145 29.53 46.84 20.30
N GLY A 146 30.55 47.50 20.83
CA GLY A 146 31.81 46.86 21.22
C GLY A 146 31.59 45.82 22.30
N PHE A 147 32.06 44.60 22.03
CA PHE A 147 32.27 43.59 23.07
C PHE A 147 33.77 43.38 23.22
N VAL A 148 34.21 43.59 24.46
CA VAL A 148 35.57 43.44 24.96
C VAL A 148 36.02 42.00 24.73
N THR A 149 37.02 41.81 23.89
CA THR A 149 37.78 40.56 23.79
C THR A 149 38.66 40.44 25.02
N VAL A 150 38.28 39.59 25.97
CA VAL A 150 39.22 39.07 26.96
C VAL A 150 40.04 37.99 26.26
N ASP A 151 41.28 38.36 25.96
CA ASP A 151 42.35 37.48 25.52
C ASP A 151 42.67 36.51 26.67
N LEU A 152 42.31 35.24 26.50
CA LEU A 152 42.92 34.14 27.26
C LEU A 152 43.71 33.29 26.27
N ALA A 153 44.96 33.67 26.11
CA ALA A 153 45.98 32.89 25.44
C ALA A 153 46.19 31.54 26.14
N GLY A 154 46.40 30.50 25.32
CA GLY A 154 47.31 29.41 25.68
C GLY A 154 46.70 28.10 26.14
N THR A 155 45.93 27.42 25.29
CA THR A 155 45.97 25.95 25.29
C THR A 155 45.98 25.46 23.85
N SER A 156 47.13 24.91 23.45
CA SER A 156 47.35 24.30 22.15
C SER A 156 46.50 23.03 22.02
N PRO A 157 45.59 22.90 21.03
CA PRO A 157 44.90 21.64 20.81
C PRO A 157 45.89 20.67 20.14
N ALA A 158 46.13 19.54 20.79
CA ALA A 158 46.90 18.45 20.23
C ALA A 158 46.27 17.96 18.91
N PRO A 159 47.07 17.46 17.95
CA PRO A 159 46.54 16.87 16.73
C PRO A 159 45.93 15.49 17.07
N GLY A 160 44.66 15.49 17.45
CA GLY A 160 43.95 14.27 17.86
C GLY A 160 42.44 14.42 18.07
N ASP A 161 41.88 15.63 18.02
CA ASP A 161 40.44 15.84 18.23
C ASP A 161 39.66 15.57 16.95
N ALA A 162 39.36 14.30 16.71
CA ALA A 162 38.24 13.90 15.87
C ALA A 162 36.98 14.55 16.46
N ALA A 163 36.52 15.61 15.80
CA ALA A 163 35.40 16.44 16.22
C ALA A 163 34.21 15.59 16.71
N HIS A 164 33.99 15.61 18.02
CA HIS A 164 32.76 15.12 18.61
C HIS A 164 31.66 16.11 18.26
N LEU A 165 31.10 16.00 17.05
CA LEU A 165 29.90 16.73 16.66
C LEU A 165 28.84 16.53 17.74
N SER A 166 28.25 17.63 18.20
CA SER A 166 27.16 17.59 19.17
C SER A 166 26.05 16.66 18.67
N GLU A 167 25.33 16.02 19.59
CA GLU A 167 24.23 15.13 19.22
C GLU A 167 23.18 15.82 18.35
N ALA A 168 22.94 17.12 18.60
CA ALA A 168 22.05 17.95 17.80
C ALA A 168 22.50 18.11 16.34
N GLU A 169 23.81 18.25 16.10
CA GLU A 169 24.38 18.38 14.76
C GLU A 169 24.32 17.06 13.99
N ARG A 170 24.57 15.94 14.67
CA ARG A 170 24.37 14.60 14.09
C ARG A 170 22.91 14.38 13.68
N LEU A 171 21.97 14.83 14.51
CA LEU A 171 20.54 14.71 14.20
C LEU A 171 20.17 15.55 12.98
N ARG A 172 20.64 16.80 12.89
CA ARG A 172 20.41 17.66 11.71
C ARG A 172 20.94 17.02 10.43
N LEU A 173 22.17 16.53 10.43
CA LEU A 173 22.76 15.85 9.28
C LEU A 173 21.99 14.57 8.90
N SER A 174 21.44 13.86 9.89
CA SER A 174 20.61 12.68 9.63
C SER A 174 19.27 13.02 8.97
N LEU A 175 18.63 14.12 9.39
CA LEU A 175 17.38 14.61 8.79
C LEU A 175 17.62 15.09 7.37
N GLU A 176 18.67 15.86 7.13
CA GLU A 176 19.03 16.30 5.77
C GLU A 176 19.30 15.11 4.84
N ARG A 177 19.92 14.04 5.33
CA ARG A 177 20.11 12.81 4.56
C ARG A 177 18.78 12.18 4.21
N LEU A 178 17.87 12.03 5.18
CA LEU A 178 16.57 11.42 4.98
C LEU A 178 15.71 12.24 3.99
N GLU A 179 15.76 13.57 4.07
CA GLU A 179 15.07 14.44 3.11
C GLU A 179 15.61 14.28 1.68
N ARG A 180 16.93 14.12 1.52
CA ARG A 180 17.53 13.84 0.21
C ARG A 180 17.11 12.47 -0.32
N GLU A 181 17.04 11.47 0.54
CA GLU A 181 16.56 10.12 0.18
C GLU A 181 15.10 10.13 -0.25
N ASP A 182 14.24 10.86 0.47
CA ASP A 182 12.82 11.00 0.13
C ASP A 182 12.61 11.75 -1.19
N ARG A 183 13.37 12.84 -1.42
CA ARG A 183 13.39 13.55 -2.71
C ARG A 183 13.88 12.67 -3.86
N ALA A 184 14.89 11.84 -3.63
CA ALA A 184 15.39 10.91 -4.64
C ALA A 184 14.34 9.82 -4.95
N HIS A 185 13.67 9.29 -3.92
CA HIS A 185 12.65 8.26 -4.08
C HIS A 185 11.41 8.80 -4.83
N THR A 186 10.95 9.99 -4.48
CA THR A 186 9.84 10.67 -5.18
C THR A 186 10.18 10.95 -6.64
N ALA A 187 11.36 11.50 -6.93
CA ALA A 187 11.83 11.71 -8.30
C ALA A 187 11.91 10.39 -9.09
N ALA A 188 12.37 9.30 -8.47
CA ALA A 188 12.42 7.98 -9.10
C ALA A 188 11.02 7.46 -9.45
N LEU A 189 10.04 7.62 -8.55
CA LEU A 189 8.65 7.24 -8.82
C LEU A 189 8.04 8.06 -9.96
N GLU A 190 8.32 9.37 -10.02
CA GLU A 190 7.89 10.23 -11.12
C GLU A 190 8.51 9.81 -12.46
N GLN A 191 9.81 9.49 -12.46
CA GLN A 191 10.50 8.98 -13.64
C GLN A 191 9.91 7.65 -14.11
N GLN A 192 9.57 6.74 -13.19
CA GLN A 192 8.89 5.48 -13.53
C GLN A 192 7.51 5.71 -14.15
N ARG A 193 6.71 6.64 -13.60
CA ARG A 193 5.41 7.01 -14.16
C ARG A 193 5.53 7.60 -15.56
N ALA A 194 6.52 8.47 -15.78
CA ALA A 194 6.80 9.06 -17.09
C ALA A 194 7.22 8.00 -18.11
N ALA A 195 8.08 7.05 -17.71
CA ALA A 195 8.50 5.94 -18.57
C ALA A 195 7.31 5.02 -18.94
N ALA A 196 6.43 4.72 -17.98
CA ALA A 196 5.23 3.93 -18.23
C ALA A 196 4.26 4.65 -19.19
N ALA A 197 4.07 5.96 -19.02
CA ALA A 197 3.25 6.76 -19.93
C ALA A 197 3.84 6.81 -21.35
N ALA A 198 5.16 6.97 -21.48
CA ALA A 198 5.84 6.95 -22.78
C ALA A 198 5.67 5.61 -23.51
N GLU A 199 5.78 4.49 -22.79
CA GLU A 199 5.55 3.16 -23.35
C GLU A 199 4.08 2.96 -23.77
N GLN A 200 3.12 3.45 -22.99
CA GLN A 200 1.71 3.44 -23.38
C GLN A 200 1.46 4.24 -24.66
N HIS A 201 2.06 5.44 -24.79
CA HIS A 201 1.98 6.25 -26.01
C HIS A 201 2.55 5.51 -27.22
N ARG A 202 3.73 4.89 -27.07
CA ARG A 202 4.34 4.08 -28.15
C ARG A 202 3.43 2.92 -28.58
N ARG A 203 2.81 2.22 -27.62
CA ARG A 203 1.85 1.14 -27.93
C ARG A 203 0.61 1.65 -28.64
N ALA A 204 0.07 2.79 -28.23
CA ALA A 204 -1.08 3.41 -28.89
C ALA A 204 -0.75 3.82 -30.34
N GLU A 205 0.44 4.38 -30.58
CA GLU A 205 0.89 4.74 -31.92
C GLU A 205 1.05 3.50 -32.82
N LEU A 206 1.66 2.44 -32.30
CA LEU A 206 1.79 1.17 -33.03
C LEU A 206 0.43 0.54 -33.34
N ALA A 207 -0.52 0.60 -32.40
CA ALA A 207 -1.88 0.12 -32.61
C ALA A 207 -2.59 0.93 -33.70
N ARG A 208 -2.44 2.26 -33.69
CA ARG A 208 -2.98 3.15 -34.74
C ARG A 208 -2.39 2.82 -36.12
N ARG A 209 -1.07 2.69 -36.23
CA ARG A 209 -0.39 2.33 -37.50
C ARG A 209 -0.84 0.96 -38.01
N ARG A 210 -1.05 -0.02 -37.12
CA ARG A 210 -1.61 -1.33 -37.49
C ARG A 210 -3.03 -1.21 -38.00
N ALA A 211 -3.89 -0.43 -37.34
CA ALA A 211 -5.26 -0.21 -37.77
C ALA A 211 -5.30 0.44 -39.17
N GLU A 212 -4.49 1.46 -39.40
CA GLU A 212 -4.33 2.13 -40.71
C GLU A 212 -3.85 1.14 -41.78
N ALA A 213 -2.84 0.30 -41.48
CA ALA A 213 -2.37 -0.75 -42.39
C ALA A 213 -3.44 -1.81 -42.69
N THR A 214 -4.21 -2.24 -41.69
CA THR A 214 -5.31 -3.20 -41.90
C THR A 214 -6.43 -2.62 -42.74
N ALA A 215 -6.75 -1.32 -42.58
CA ALA A 215 -7.74 -0.63 -43.39
C ALA A 215 -7.28 -0.48 -44.85
N ALA A 216 -6.00 -0.14 -45.06
CA ALA A 216 -5.41 -0.08 -46.40
C ALA A 216 -5.39 -1.45 -47.10
N ALA A 217 -5.05 -2.51 -46.37
CA ALA A 217 -5.10 -3.88 -46.90
C ALA A 217 -6.53 -4.33 -47.25
N ALA A 218 -7.52 -3.99 -46.41
CA ALA A 218 -8.92 -4.28 -46.69
C ALA A 218 -9.43 -3.52 -47.94
N ALA A 219 -9.01 -2.26 -48.11
CA ALA A 219 -9.34 -1.47 -49.31
C ALA A 219 -8.71 -2.07 -50.58
N ALA A 220 -7.47 -2.58 -50.51
CA ALA A 220 -6.80 -3.23 -51.62
C ALA A 220 -7.37 -4.61 -51.97
N ALA A 221 -7.92 -5.33 -50.99
CA ALA A 221 -8.53 -6.65 -51.16
C ALA A 221 -10.01 -6.58 -51.61
N ALA A 222 -10.63 -5.40 -51.61
CA ALA A 222 -11.99 -5.24 -52.09
C ALA A 222 -12.03 -5.53 -53.61
N PRO A 223 -12.78 -6.54 -54.07
CA PRO A 223 -12.93 -6.79 -55.50
C PRO A 223 -13.60 -5.57 -56.16
N ALA A 224 -13.15 -5.20 -57.35
CA ALA A 224 -13.81 -4.17 -58.16
C ALA A 224 -15.27 -4.59 -58.37
N ALA A 225 -16.20 -3.94 -57.67
CA ALA A 225 -17.62 -4.15 -57.89
C ALA A 225 -17.94 -3.80 -59.35
N PRO A 226 -18.69 -4.63 -60.10
CA PRO A 226 -19.15 -4.25 -61.42
C PRO A 226 -20.03 -3.01 -61.27
N SER A 227 -19.72 -2.00 -62.09
CA SER A 227 -20.41 -0.71 -62.16
C SER A 227 -21.90 -0.92 -62.45
N LEU A 228 -22.72 -1.03 -61.41
CA LEU A 228 -24.18 -0.98 -61.55
C LEU A 228 -24.60 0.47 -61.78
N ALA A 229 -25.28 0.66 -62.89
CA ALA A 229 -25.81 1.91 -63.40
C ALA A 229 -26.62 2.71 -62.35
N PRO A 230 -26.67 4.05 -62.46
CA PRO A 230 -27.39 4.89 -61.51
C PRO A 230 -28.90 4.63 -61.63
N SER A 231 -29.48 4.03 -60.59
CA SER A 231 -30.94 4.01 -60.42
C SER A 231 -31.43 5.40 -59.97
N PRO A 232 -32.57 5.88 -60.49
CA PRO A 232 -33.09 7.19 -60.15
C PRO A 232 -33.68 7.20 -58.73
N GLN A 233 -33.58 8.37 -58.09
CA GLN A 233 -34.01 8.66 -56.73
C GLN A 233 -35.50 8.31 -56.49
N PRO A 234 -35.90 7.91 -55.28
CA PRO A 234 -37.30 7.87 -54.91
C PRO A 234 -37.78 9.27 -54.52
N SER A 235 -38.74 9.78 -55.29
CA SER A 235 -39.55 10.95 -54.94
C SER A 235 -40.36 10.71 -53.67
N ALA A 236 -40.48 11.78 -52.88
CA ALA A 236 -41.34 11.89 -51.72
C ALA A 236 -42.78 11.45 -52.01
N ALA A 237 -43.31 10.56 -51.17
CA ALA A 237 -44.74 10.30 -51.06
C ALA A 237 -45.17 10.44 -49.59
N THR A 238 -46.22 11.25 -49.43
CA THR A 238 -46.99 11.65 -48.26
C THR A 238 -47.53 10.44 -47.47
N PRO A 239 -47.78 10.53 -46.14
CA PRO A 239 -48.18 9.39 -45.34
C PRO A 239 -49.66 9.04 -45.55
N ALA A 240 -49.94 7.79 -45.91
CA ALA A 240 -51.28 7.23 -45.92
C ALA A 240 -51.49 6.36 -44.67
N VAL A 241 -52.58 6.66 -43.97
CA VAL A 241 -53.11 5.96 -42.80
C VAL A 241 -53.67 4.59 -43.21
N ALA A 242 -53.24 3.52 -42.54
CA ALA A 242 -53.96 2.24 -42.42
C ALA A 242 -53.44 1.53 -41.15
N THR A 243 -54.18 1.59 -40.04
CA THR A 243 -55.10 0.55 -39.54
C THR A 243 -54.42 -0.76 -39.11
N THR A 244 -54.15 -0.80 -37.80
CA THR A 244 -54.14 -1.95 -36.88
C THR A 244 -54.24 -3.37 -37.48
N GLY A 245 -53.12 -4.08 -37.44
CA GLY A 245 -53.07 -5.54 -37.34
C GLY A 245 -52.36 -5.93 -36.04
N ALA A 246 -53.06 -6.66 -35.17
CA ALA A 246 -52.57 -7.11 -33.87
C ALA A 246 -51.34 -8.03 -34.03
N ALA A 247 -50.16 -7.49 -33.74
CA ALA A 247 -48.95 -8.26 -33.48
C ALA A 247 -48.75 -8.31 -31.96
N ALA A 248 -48.35 -9.49 -31.48
CA ALA A 248 -48.05 -9.81 -30.09
C ALA A 248 -47.24 -8.71 -29.38
N PRO A 249 -47.44 -8.49 -28.07
CA PRO A 249 -46.72 -7.45 -27.34
C PRO A 249 -45.20 -7.65 -27.51
N PRO A 250 -44.44 -6.61 -27.87
CA PRO A 250 -42.99 -6.70 -27.89
C PRO A 250 -42.53 -7.09 -26.49
N ALA A 251 -41.72 -8.15 -26.40
CA ALA A 251 -41.05 -8.53 -25.17
C ALA A 251 -40.41 -7.28 -24.56
N ALA A 252 -40.76 -6.99 -23.30
CA ALA A 252 -40.21 -5.88 -22.55
C ALA A 252 -38.68 -5.84 -22.72
N PRO A 253 -38.04 -4.66 -22.82
CA PRO A 253 -36.60 -4.57 -22.90
C PRO A 253 -36.02 -5.35 -21.73
N ALA A 254 -35.21 -6.38 -22.04
CA ALA A 254 -34.59 -7.21 -21.02
C ALA A 254 -33.89 -6.26 -20.04
N ALA A 255 -34.36 -6.25 -18.79
CA ALA A 255 -33.80 -5.40 -17.76
C ALA A 255 -32.30 -5.69 -17.71
N THR A 256 -31.47 -4.68 -18.00
CA THR A 256 -30.02 -4.82 -17.86
C THR A 256 -29.67 -4.65 -16.40
N VAL A 257 -28.59 -5.31 -15.95
CA VAL A 257 -28.11 -5.13 -14.57
C VAL A 257 -27.76 -3.67 -14.29
N GLU A 258 -27.32 -2.95 -15.32
CA GLU A 258 -27.00 -1.53 -15.20
C GLU A 258 -28.24 -0.68 -14.89
N LEU A 259 -29.38 -0.98 -15.51
CA LEU A 259 -30.65 -0.32 -15.20
C LEU A 259 -31.17 -0.74 -13.81
N ALA A 260 -31.04 -2.02 -13.45
CA ALA A 260 -31.44 -2.54 -12.14
C ALA A 260 -30.63 -1.92 -10.99
N CYS A 261 -29.37 -1.56 -11.23
CA CYS A 261 -28.48 -0.95 -10.26
C CYS A 261 -28.31 0.58 -10.43
N ALA A 262 -29.09 1.23 -11.31
CA ALA A 262 -28.97 2.66 -11.58
C ALA A 262 -29.34 3.54 -10.37
N GLY A 263 -30.18 3.05 -9.45
CA GLY A 263 -30.64 3.79 -8.27
C GLY A 263 -29.62 3.93 -7.13
N SER A 264 -28.45 3.28 -7.21
CA SER A 264 -27.43 3.38 -6.17
C SER A 264 -26.52 4.60 -6.40
N SER A 265 -26.49 5.53 -5.44
CA SER A 265 -25.77 6.80 -5.55
C SER A 265 -24.24 6.70 -5.37
N ASN A 266 -23.74 5.63 -4.75
CA ASN A 266 -22.30 5.44 -4.54
C ASN A 266 -21.74 4.32 -5.42
N PHE A 267 -20.52 4.52 -5.91
CA PHE A 267 -19.81 3.54 -6.75
C PHE A 267 -19.76 2.15 -6.10
N PHE A 268 -19.43 2.09 -4.80
CA PHE A 268 -19.37 0.85 -4.04
C PHE A 268 -20.72 0.14 -3.93
N THR A 269 -21.81 0.88 -3.69
CA THR A 269 -23.16 0.30 -3.63
C THR A 269 -23.62 -0.20 -5.00
N ARG A 270 -23.20 0.47 -6.08
CA ARG A 270 -23.48 0.04 -7.45
C ARG A 270 -22.75 -1.24 -7.79
N ASP A 271 -21.49 -1.35 -7.37
CA ASP A 271 -20.68 -2.54 -7.61
C ASP A 271 -21.19 -3.75 -6.80
N LEU A 272 -21.53 -3.54 -5.53
CA LEU A 272 -22.16 -4.57 -4.68
C LEU A 272 -23.51 -5.05 -5.26
N CYS A 273 -24.30 -4.12 -5.81
CA CYS A 273 -25.54 -4.45 -6.52
C CYS A 273 -25.25 -5.31 -7.74
N ARG A 274 -24.29 -4.95 -8.58
CA ARG A 274 -23.88 -5.73 -9.76
C ARG A 274 -23.44 -7.14 -9.38
N LEU A 275 -22.60 -7.28 -8.37
CA LEU A 275 -22.17 -8.57 -7.81
C LEU A 275 -23.36 -9.47 -7.43
N ARG A 276 -24.37 -8.90 -6.76
CA ARG A 276 -25.56 -9.64 -6.33
C ARG A 276 -26.48 -9.99 -7.50
N GLU A 277 -26.75 -9.05 -8.39
CA GLU A 277 -27.66 -9.23 -9.51
C GLU A 277 -27.08 -10.17 -10.57
N CYS A 278 -25.78 -10.11 -10.83
CA CYS A 278 -25.10 -11.04 -11.74
C CYS A 278 -25.12 -12.50 -11.28
N GLY A 279 -25.45 -12.77 -10.01
CA GLY A 279 -25.66 -14.13 -9.50
C GLY A 279 -27.03 -14.72 -9.88
N LYS A 280 -27.97 -13.93 -10.39
CA LYS A 280 -29.32 -14.40 -10.73
C LYS A 280 -29.36 -14.92 -12.16
N ALA A 281 -30.10 -16.02 -12.37
CA ALA A 281 -30.27 -16.63 -13.70
C ALA A 281 -30.86 -15.67 -14.75
N SER A 282 -31.68 -14.71 -14.32
CA SER A 282 -32.27 -13.67 -15.17
C SER A 282 -31.23 -12.76 -15.84
N PHE A 283 -30.05 -12.59 -15.23
CA PHE A 283 -28.98 -11.73 -15.73
C PHE A 283 -27.77 -12.53 -16.24
N ALA A 284 -27.89 -13.85 -16.37
CA ALA A 284 -26.78 -14.72 -16.79
C ALA A 284 -26.24 -14.40 -18.20
N ARG A 285 -27.06 -13.75 -19.05
CA ARG A 285 -26.68 -13.31 -20.41
C ARG A 285 -26.40 -11.81 -20.51
N ASP A 286 -26.40 -11.07 -19.40
CA ASP A 286 -26.05 -9.64 -19.41
C ASP A 286 -24.54 -9.48 -19.71
N PRO A 287 -24.15 -8.60 -20.66
CA PRO A 287 -22.74 -8.44 -21.05
C PRO A 287 -21.83 -8.02 -19.90
N THR A 288 -22.36 -7.27 -18.92
CA THR A 288 -21.61 -6.85 -17.73
C THR A 288 -21.27 -8.05 -16.86
N CYS A 289 -22.24 -8.95 -16.67
CA CYS A 289 -22.09 -10.13 -15.84
C CYS A 289 -21.20 -11.20 -16.48
N VAL A 290 -21.30 -11.36 -17.81
CA VAL A 290 -20.41 -12.25 -18.57
C VAL A 290 -18.95 -11.81 -18.40
N ARG A 291 -18.66 -10.53 -18.64
CA ARG A 291 -17.30 -9.98 -18.51
C ARG A 291 -16.76 -10.10 -17.08
N PHE A 292 -17.62 -9.92 -16.07
CA PHE A 292 -17.23 -10.09 -14.68
C PHE A 292 -16.84 -11.55 -14.36
N ARG A 293 -17.60 -12.51 -14.89
CA ARG A 293 -17.31 -13.94 -14.72
C ARG A 293 -16.02 -14.36 -15.40
N GLU A 294 -15.76 -13.86 -16.61
CA GLU A 294 -14.50 -14.10 -17.34
C GLU A 294 -13.28 -13.57 -16.55
N MET A 295 -13.37 -12.38 -15.94
CA MET A 295 -12.31 -11.84 -15.09
C MET A 295 -12.08 -12.69 -13.82
N GLU A 296 -13.15 -13.16 -13.18
CA GLU A 296 -13.08 -14.05 -12.01
C GLU A 296 -12.40 -15.38 -12.36
N GLU A 297 -12.74 -15.97 -13.51
CA GLU A 297 -12.14 -17.19 -14.03
C GLU A 297 -10.66 -17.00 -14.35
N ALA A 298 -10.29 -15.89 -15.02
CA ALA A 298 -8.90 -15.54 -15.30
C ALA A 298 -8.07 -15.35 -14.01
N ARG A 299 -8.67 -14.77 -12.97
CA ARG A 299 -7.99 -14.59 -11.67
C ARG A 299 -7.81 -15.92 -10.93
N ARG A 300 -8.81 -16.82 -11.02
CA ARG A 300 -8.70 -18.18 -10.46
C ARG A 300 -7.64 -19.00 -11.17
N SER A 301 -7.59 -18.96 -12.50
CA SER A 301 -6.58 -19.67 -13.28
C SER A 301 -5.16 -19.13 -13.05
N ALA A 302 -5.01 -17.82 -12.82
CA ALA A 302 -3.75 -17.22 -12.43
C ALA A 302 -3.30 -17.62 -11.02
N SER A 303 -4.22 -17.80 -10.08
CA SER A 303 -3.89 -18.23 -8.70
C SER A 303 -3.60 -19.73 -8.54
N ALA A 304 -3.96 -20.53 -9.54
CA ALA A 304 -3.76 -21.98 -9.55
C ALA A 304 -2.42 -22.41 -10.20
N GLN A 305 -1.69 -21.46 -10.78
CA GLN A 305 -0.35 -21.64 -11.37
C GLN A 305 0.72 -21.17 -10.39
#